data_AF-A0A2G5L1P1-F1
#
_entry.id   AF-A0A2G5L1P1-F1
#
_cell.length_a   1.000
_cell.length_b   1.000
_cell.length_c   1.000
_cell.angle_alpha   90.00
_cell.angle_beta   90.00
_cell.angle_gamma   90.00
#
_symmetry.space_group_name_H-M   'P 1'
#
loop_
_entity.id
_entity.type
_entity.pdbx_description
1 polymer ?
#
loop_
_entity_poly.entity_id
_entity_poly.type
_entity_poly.pdbx_seq_one_letter_code
_entity_poly.pdbx_strand_id
1 'polypeptide(L)'
;MYVEDNEASCFRKIKSSFPMTKDIEGICTIPDRCISLGFFIHKMSSNLTTTIFDQNLMRRFPIYLILILALPQCQTKSQKQDSTLTIAAQLTTAQNQAWVNEHLDQVMQASVFVAKNGHQMPYRIFIPDDYRPDESLPLLIHLHGRGERGTDNNPKIYNNIPLFNGPRSIVSPNMQQRYRSIVLVPQCSDTTINEEWAKWVGNTPETPFEGLGEDGSYLMNDTPSSSGAAALELIDYTIDRYHIDKSRVYLTGLSMGGFGTWEFIGRRPELFAAAVPMAGYSDPRTVDRIQSIPIWVFHSNIDQYNPVAGSRHMYQLLTEAGAEVLYTEYDSTTHGDTFQRAWQNEELIPWIYSQQQ
;
A
#
# COMPACT_ATOMS: atom_id res chain seq x y z
N MET A 1 43.56 1.13 44.62
CA MET A 1 44.36 2.14 43.92
C MET A 1 43.53 2.58 42.72
N TYR A 2 43.11 3.86 42.72
CA TYR A 2 42.53 4.72 41.66
C TYR A 2 42.22 4.10 40.28
N VAL A 3 40.99 4.15 39.72
CA VAL A 3 40.21 5.29 39.15
C VAL A 3 40.93 6.04 38.02
N GLU A 4 40.32 6.02 36.82
CA GLU A 4 40.10 7.12 35.83
C GLU A 4 39.40 6.50 34.59
N ASP A 5 38.21 6.93 34.12
CA ASP A 5 37.84 8.18 33.39
C ASP A 5 38.66 8.40 32.10
N ASN A 6 38.19 8.93 30.97
CA ASN A 6 36.90 9.42 30.46
C ASN A 6 37.06 9.66 28.93
N GLU A 7 35.94 9.78 28.20
CA GLU A 7 35.71 10.65 27.01
C GLU A 7 36.60 10.51 25.73
N ALA A 8 36.29 11.05 24.56
CA ALA A 8 35.10 11.42 23.78
C ALA A 8 35.62 11.92 22.41
N SER A 9 34.80 11.80 21.35
CA SER A 9 34.70 12.73 20.21
C SER A 9 35.91 13.02 19.29
N CYS A 10 35.72 12.79 17.98
CA CYS A 10 36.08 13.82 16.99
C CYS A 10 35.29 13.70 15.67
N PHE A 11 34.27 14.55 15.52
CA PHE A 11 33.72 15.01 14.25
C PHE A 11 34.77 15.82 13.46
N ARG A 12 34.88 15.62 12.14
CA ARG A 12 35.52 16.60 11.25
C ARG A 12 34.59 17.05 10.13
N LYS A 13 34.39 18.38 10.13
CA LYS A 13 33.78 19.26 9.12
C LYS A 13 34.47 19.09 7.75
N ILE A 14 33.69 19.13 6.67
CA ILE A 14 34.18 19.51 5.34
C ILE A 14 33.49 20.81 4.93
N LYS A 15 34.30 21.84 4.68
CA LYS A 15 33.93 23.15 4.11
C LYS A 15 34.09 23.11 2.59
N SER A 16 33.21 23.85 1.94
CA SER A 16 33.11 24.20 0.52
C SER A 16 34.31 24.96 -0.07
N SER A 17 34.61 24.74 -1.35
CA SER A 17 35.07 25.78 -2.29
C SER A 17 35.11 25.29 -3.76
N PHE A 18 34.45 26.04 -4.66
CA PHE A 18 34.62 26.03 -6.12
C PHE A 18 35.75 26.98 -6.54
N PRO A 19 36.36 26.82 -7.75
CA PRO A 19 36.11 27.78 -8.84
C PRO A 19 36.09 27.20 -10.28
N MET A 20 35.81 28.11 -11.22
CA MET A 20 35.38 28.01 -12.63
C MET A 20 36.45 27.76 -13.73
N THR A 21 35.94 27.25 -14.88
CA THR A 21 36.15 27.60 -16.32
C THR A 21 37.28 27.04 -17.23
N LYS A 22 36.82 26.59 -18.43
CA LYS A 22 37.36 26.65 -19.84
C LYS A 22 38.51 25.69 -20.24
N ASP A 23 38.63 25.11 -21.45
CA ASP A 23 38.00 25.24 -22.79
C ASP A 23 38.41 24.03 -23.70
N ILE A 24 37.52 23.60 -24.63
CA ILE A 24 37.64 23.16 -26.07
C ILE A 24 38.73 22.07 -26.44
N GLU A 25 38.55 20.97 -27.21
CA GLU A 25 38.21 20.76 -28.65
C GLU A 25 38.03 19.25 -28.97
N GLY A 26 37.21 18.93 -30.00
CA GLY A 26 37.14 17.61 -30.63
C GLY A 26 35.96 17.41 -31.59
N ILE A 27 36.09 17.88 -32.83
CA ILE A 27 35.15 17.73 -33.96
C ILE A 27 35.51 16.47 -34.80
N CYS A 28 34.50 15.71 -35.26
CA CYS A 28 34.38 15.10 -36.61
C CYS A 28 33.10 14.21 -36.68
N THR A 29 31.98 14.68 -37.25
CA THR A 29 31.46 14.57 -38.64
C THR A 29 30.36 13.50 -38.86
N ILE A 30 29.24 13.99 -39.43
CA ILE A 30 27.88 13.47 -39.77
C ILE A 30 27.97 12.67 -41.12
N PRO A 31 26.96 11.97 -41.76
CA PRO A 31 25.48 12.12 -41.70
C PRO A 31 24.63 10.81 -41.74
N ASP A 32 23.33 10.79 -41.39
CA ASP A 32 22.21 11.30 -42.20
C ASP A 32 20.86 11.50 -41.46
N ARG A 33 19.98 12.24 -42.13
CA ARG A 33 18.78 12.99 -41.69
C ARG A 33 17.49 12.16 -41.55
N CYS A 34 16.56 12.61 -40.70
CA CYS A 34 15.24 13.11 -41.12
C CYS A 34 14.46 13.78 -39.96
N ILE A 35 14.08 15.04 -40.17
CA ILE A 35 13.25 15.90 -39.31
C ILE A 35 11.92 16.14 -40.03
N SER A 36 10.80 16.16 -39.30
CA SER A 36 9.65 17.08 -39.47
C SER A 36 8.62 16.76 -38.39
N LEU A 37 8.61 17.45 -37.25
CA LEU A 37 7.89 18.70 -36.95
C LEU A 37 6.37 18.63 -37.18
N GLY A 38 5.61 18.76 -36.09
CA GLY A 38 4.16 18.94 -36.09
C GLY A 38 3.74 20.40 -36.23
N PHE A 39 2.45 20.60 -36.54
CA PHE A 39 1.76 21.87 -36.37
C PHE A 39 0.32 21.64 -35.90
N PHE A 40 -0.06 22.45 -34.92
CA PHE A 40 -1.36 22.60 -34.27
C PHE A 40 -2.16 23.68 -35.01
N ILE A 41 -3.43 23.46 -35.39
CA ILE A 41 -4.44 24.53 -35.56
C ILE A 41 -5.82 24.01 -35.09
N HIS A 42 -6.54 24.92 -34.44
CA HIS A 42 -7.73 24.74 -33.61
C HIS A 42 -9.02 25.14 -34.37
N LYS A 43 -10.16 24.55 -33.95
CA LYS A 43 -11.54 25.09 -33.97
C LYS A 43 -12.29 25.20 -35.33
N MET A 44 -13.36 24.40 -35.47
CA MET A 44 -14.72 24.90 -35.74
C MET A 44 -15.78 23.82 -35.45
N SER A 45 -16.73 24.19 -34.60
CA SER A 45 -17.97 23.49 -34.29
C SER A 45 -19.06 23.86 -35.31
N SER A 46 -19.89 22.92 -35.76
CA SER A 46 -21.35 23.05 -35.77
C SER A 46 -22.06 21.85 -36.41
N ASN A 47 -23.01 21.32 -35.63
CA ASN A 47 -24.35 20.86 -36.00
C ASN A 47 -24.51 19.73 -37.04
N LEU A 48 -24.70 18.51 -36.49
CA LEU A 48 -25.54 17.47 -37.07
C LEU A 48 -27.00 17.72 -36.70
N THR A 49 -27.84 17.98 -37.70
CA THR A 49 -29.31 17.86 -37.60
C THR A 49 -29.85 17.22 -38.89
N THR A 50 -30.32 15.99 -38.72
CA THR A 50 -31.59 15.41 -39.21
C THR A 50 -32.23 15.82 -40.55
N THR A 51 -32.45 14.76 -41.34
CA THR A 51 -33.62 14.45 -42.21
C THR A 51 -33.75 15.20 -43.55
N ILE A 52 -33.79 14.43 -44.64
CA ILE A 52 -34.96 14.30 -45.55
C ILE A 52 -34.72 13.08 -46.47
N PHE A 53 -35.74 12.22 -46.52
CA PHE A 53 -35.98 11.17 -47.49
C PHE A 53 -36.14 11.79 -48.88
N ASP A 54 -35.47 11.27 -49.91
CA ASP A 54 -35.98 11.39 -51.27
C ASP A 54 -35.78 10.07 -52.03
N GLN A 55 -36.91 9.44 -52.33
CA GLN A 55 -37.02 8.28 -53.20
C GLN A 55 -37.13 8.82 -54.63
N ASN A 56 -36.19 8.49 -55.52
CA ASN A 56 -36.42 8.25 -56.95
C ASN A 56 -35.10 8.21 -57.72
N LEU A 57 -34.58 7.01 -58.03
CA LEU A 57 -34.00 6.75 -59.36
C LEU A 57 -33.83 5.25 -59.64
N MET A 58 -34.94 4.59 -59.92
CA MET A 58 -34.96 3.32 -60.66
C MET A 58 -35.15 3.64 -62.14
N ARG A 59 -34.15 3.33 -62.97
CA ARG A 59 -34.22 2.79 -64.36
C ARG A 59 -33.05 3.28 -65.21
N ARG A 60 -32.21 2.32 -65.63
CA ARG A 60 -31.69 2.06 -67.00
C ARG A 60 -30.28 1.46 -66.95
N PHE A 61 -30.16 0.15 -67.23
CA PHE A 61 -29.43 -0.44 -68.37
C PHE A 61 -29.16 -1.94 -68.13
N PRO A 62 -29.22 -2.79 -69.17
CA PRO A 62 -29.35 -4.24 -69.03
C PRO A 62 -28.02 -5.01 -69.20
N ILE A 63 -28.00 -6.20 -68.59
CA ILE A 63 -27.32 -7.44 -69.02
C ILE A 63 -25.81 -7.36 -69.26
N TYR A 64 -25.04 -7.91 -68.30
CA TYR A 64 -23.87 -8.73 -68.61
C TYR A 64 -23.95 -10.04 -67.83
N LEU A 65 -23.94 -11.11 -68.62
CA LEU A 65 -23.91 -12.52 -68.25
C LEU A 65 -22.47 -12.90 -67.91
N ILE A 66 -22.14 -13.27 -66.67
CA ILE A 66 -20.84 -13.88 -66.33
C ILE A 66 -21.04 -15.06 -65.36
N LEU A 67 -20.66 -16.23 -65.87
CA LEU A 67 -20.31 -17.51 -65.25
C LEU A 67 -20.53 -17.68 -63.73
N ILE A 68 -21.47 -18.57 -63.37
CA ILE A 68 -21.48 -19.22 -62.05
C ILE A 68 -20.41 -20.32 -62.05
N LEU A 69 -19.22 -19.99 -61.53
CA LEU A 69 -18.26 -20.98 -61.06
C LEU A 69 -18.70 -21.44 -59.67
N ALA A 70 -18.82 -22.76 -59.50
CA ALA A 70 -19.09 -23.40 -58.23
C ALA A 70 -18.01 -23.02 -57.20
N LEU A 71 -18.42 -22.35 -56.13
CA LEU A 71 -17.61 -22.16 -54.92
C LEU A 71 -18.12 -23.11 -53.83
N PRO A 72 -17.22 -23.75 -53.06
CA PRO A 72 -17.59 -24.73 -52.06
C PRO A 72 -18.29 -24.05 -50.89
N GLN A 73 -19.35 -24.67 -50.38
CA GLN A 73 -20.02 -24.26 -49.15
C GLN A 73 -19.00 -24.25 -47.99
N CYS A 74 -18.63 -23.07 -47.53
CA CYS A 74 -17.86 -22.89 -46.32
C CYS A 74 -18.81 -23.16 -45.14
N GLN A 75 -18.80 -24.40 -44.63
CA GLN A 75 -19.44 -24.75 -43.37
C GLN A 75 -18.73 -23.97 -42.25
N THR A 76 -19.40 -22.97 -41.69
CA THR A 76 -18.97 -22.34 -40.44
C THR A 76 -19.19 -23.35 -39.31
N LYS A 77 -18.13 -24.07 -38.94
CA LYS A 77 -18.08 -24.74 -37.64
C LYS A 77 -18.08 -23.65 -36.57
N SER A 78 -19.27 -23.36 -36.05
CA SER A 78 -19.45 -22.72 -34.75
C SER A 78 -18.90 -23.68 -33.69
N GLN A 79 -17.60 -23.60 -33.41
CA GLN A 79 -17.08 -24.08 -32.14
C GLN A 79 -17.44 -23.01 -31.11
N LYS A 80 -18.54 -23.24 -30.40
CA LYS A 80 -18.71 -22.70 -29.05
C LYS A 80 -17.52 -23.20 -28.24
N GLN A 81 -16.55 -22.33 -28.07
CA GLN A 81 -15.47 -22.55 -27.12
C GLN A 81 -16.13 -22.39 -25.75
N ASP A 82 -16.51 -23.51 -25.14
CA ASP A 82 -16.82 -23.56 -23.72
C ASP A 82 -15.58 -23.05 -23.00
N SER A 83 -15.61 -21.79 -22.56
CA SER A 83 -14.63 -21.21 -21.67
C SER A 83 -14.87 -21.80 -20.28
N THR A 84 -14.53 -23.08 -20.10
CA THR A 84 -14.18 -23.57 -18.78
C THR A 84 -12.99 -22.72 -18.33
N LEU A 85 -13.24 -21.82 -17.38
CA LEU A 85 -12.19 -21.11 -16.65
C LEU A 85 -11.29 -22.18 -16.03
N THR A 86 -10.18 -22.48 -16.70
CA THR A 86 -9.14 -23.29 -16.09
C THR A 86 -8.58 -22.45 -14.95
N ILE A 87 -8.98 -22.75 -13.72
CA ILE A 87 -8.33 -22.17 -12.54
C ILE A 87 -6.85 -22.54 -12.70
N ALA A 88 -5.99 -21.53 -12.89
CA ALA A 88 -4.55 -21.76 -12.98
C ALA A 88 -4.14 -22.54 -11.72
N ALA A 89 -3.52 -23.71 -11.92
CA ALA A 89 -3.11 -24.57 -10.81
C ALA A 89 -2.25 -23.78 -9.80
N GLN A 90 -2.46 -24.01 -8.50
CA GLN A 90 -1.66 -23.37 -7.46
C GLN A 90 -0.17 -23.67 -7.69
N LEU A 91 0.66 -22.64 -7.58
CA LEU A 91 2.11 -22.79 -7.62
C LEU A 91 2.57 -23.59 -6.39
N THR A 92 3.60 -24.42 -6.54
CA THR A 92 4.30 -24.97 -5.37
C THR A 92 4.90 -23.83 -4.52
N THR A 93 5.20 -24.07 -3.25
CA THR A 93 5.82 -23.05 -2.37
C THR A 93 7.10 -22.47 -2.97
N ALA A 94 7.96 -23.30 -3.57
CA ALA A 94 9.20 -22.86 -4.19
C ALA A 94 8.95 -22.00 -5.44
N GLN A 95 7.99 -22.37 -6.30
CA GLN A 95 7.60 -21.57 -7.46
C GLN A 95 6.97 -20.24 -7.05
N ASN A 96 6.13 -20.24 -6.02
CA ASN A 96 5.51 -19.01 -5.49
C ASN A 96 6.57 -18.06 -4.92
N GLN A 97 7.53 -18.58 -4.14
CA GLN A 97 8.64 -17.78 -3.62
C GLN A 97 9.52 -17.23 -4.74
N ALA A 98 9.83 -18.04 -5.76
CA ALA A 98 10.59 -17.57 -6.92
C ALA A 98 9.86 -16.44 -7.65
N TRP A 99 8.54 -16.59 -7.85
CA TRP A 99 7.70 -15.53 -8.42
C TRP A 99 7.76 -14.24 -7.59
N VAL A 100 7.63 -14.33 -6.26
CA VAL A 100 7.70 -13.17 -5.35
C VAL A 100 9.04 -12.46 -5.48
N ASN A 101 10.14 -13.22 -5.45
CA ASN A 101 11.50 -12.65 -5.55
C ASN A 101 11.73 -11.88 -6.86
N GLU A 102 11.07 -12.29 -7.95
CA GLU A 102 11.24 -11.70 -9.27
C GLU A 102 10.25 -10.54 -9.54
N HIS A 103 9.01 -10.62 -9.02
CA HIS A 103 7.91 -9.75 -9.45
C HIS A 103 7.40 -8.78 -8.37
N LEU A 104 7.78 -8.95 -7.10
CA LEU A 104 7.18 -8.18 -6.01
C LEU A 104 7.20 -6.66 -6.23
N ASP A 105 8.33 -6.07 -6.62
CA ASP A 105 8.40 -4.62 -6.89
C ASP A 105 7.63 -4.21 -8.16
N GLN A 106 7.54 -5.10 -9.15
CA GLN A 106 6.82 -4.82 -10.39
C GLN A 106 5.31 -4.74 -10.17
N VAL A 107 4.77 -5.59 -9.30
CA VAL A 107 3.32 -5.64 -9.01
C VAL A 107 2.88 -4.60 -7.96
N MET A 108 3.81 -4.09 -7.15
CA MET A 108 3.57 -3.01 -6.19
C MET A 108 3.73 -1.65 -6.88
N GLN A 109 2.66 -1.19 -7.53
CA GLN A 109 2.64 0.04 -8.33
C GLN A 109 2.95 1.27 -7.46
N ALA A 110 3.94 2.06 -7.87
CA ALA A 110 4.31 3.31 -7.22
C ALA A 110 3.42 4.46 -7.66
N SER A 111 2.95 5.26 -6.71
CA SER A 111 2.24 6.51 -6.97
C SER A 111 2.45 7.52 -5.84
N VAL A 112 1.96 8.74 -6.02
CA VAL A 112 1.99 9.81 -5.01
C VAL A 112 0.60 10.41 -4.89
N PHE A 113 0.09 10.48 -3.67
CA PHE A 113 -1.15 11.16 -3.35
C PHE A 113 -0.86 12.53 -2.76
N VAL A 114 -1.64 13.53 -3.14
CA VAL A 114 -1.53 14.89 -2.61
C VAL A 114 -2.73 15.13 -1.71
N ALA A 115 -2.49 15.16 -0.39
CA ALA A 115 -3.52 15.43 0.59
C ALA A 115 -4.01 16.89 0.52
N LYS A 116 -5.17 17.17 1.11
CA LYS A 116 -5.79 18.50 1.10
C LYS A 116 -4.90 19.59 1.70
N ASN A 117 -4.04 19.23 2.64
CA ASN A 117 -3.06 20.13 3.26
C ASN A 117 -1.79 20.34 2.41
N GLY A 118 -1.70 19.74 1.21
CA GLY A 118 -0.55 19.80 0.32
C GLY A 118 0.54 18.78 0.62
N HIS A 119 0.38 17.93 1.65
CA HIS A 119 1.34 16.86 1.94
C HIS A 119 1.36 15.85 0.80
N GLN A 120 2.55 15.58 0.27
CA GLN A 120 2.77 14.55 -0.74
C GLN A 120 3.07 13.23 -0.02
N MET A 121 2.20 12.25 -0.21
CA MET A 121 2.29 10.91 0.37
C MET A 121 2.67 9.93 -0.75
N PRO A 122 3.94 9.54 -0.89
CA PRO A 122 4.30 8.42 -1.74
C PRO A 122 3.67 7.15 -1.20
N TYR A 123 3.22 6.27 -2.08
CA TYR A 123 2.65 5.00 -1.68
C TYR A 123 2.86 3.94 -2.75
N ARG A 124 2.71 2.69 -2.32
CA ARG A 124 2.70 1.49 -3.14
C ARG A 124 1.33 0.85 -3.08
N ILE A 125 0.81 0.43 -4.22
CA ILE A 125 -0.49 -0.24 -4.29
C ILE A 125 -0.38 -1.48 -5.18
N PHE A 126 -0.90 -2.59 -4.68
CA PHE A 126 -1.15 -3.78 -5.47
C PHE A 126 -2.63 -3.82 -5.85
N ILE A 127 -2.90 -4.05 -7.13
CA ILE A 127 -4.22 -4.24 -7.70
C ILE A 127 -4.15 -5.54 -8.51
N PRO A 128 -5.04 -6.54 -8.27
CA PRO A 128 -5.06 -7.75 -9.09
C PRO A 128 -5.18 -7.41 -10.58
N ASP A 129 -4.40 -8.08 -11.44
CA ASP A 129 -4.35 -7.77 -12.89
C ASP A 129 -5.70 -7.93 -13.61
N ASP A 130 -6.55 -8.80 -13.08
CA ASP A 130 -7.91 -9.06 -13.55
C ASP A 130 -8.98 -8.31 -12.74
N TYR A 131 -8.60 -7.32 -11.92
CA TYR A 131 -9.54 -6.46 -11.20
C TYR A 131 -10.48 -5.75 -12.17
N ARG A 132 -11.77 -5.78 -11.86
CA ARG A 132 -12.81 -5.12 -12.66
C ARG A 132 -13.48 -4.02 -11.84
N PRO A 133 -13.76 -2.84 -12.42
CA PRO A 133 -14.41 -1.75 -11.70
C PRO A 133 -15.82 -2.04 -11.16
N ASP A 134 -16.46 -3.11 -11.61
CA ASP A 134 -17.76 -3.58 -11.10
C ASP A 134 -17.63 -4.59 -9.93
N GLU A 135 -16.41 -4.98 -9.57
CA GLU A 135 -16.09 -5.86 -8.43
C GLU A 135 -15.75 -5.03 -7.20
N SER A 136 -16.23 -5.44 -6.03
CA SER A 136 -15.81 -4.86 -4.74
C SER A 136 -14.87 -5.81 -4.00
N LEU A 137 -13.63 -5.39 -3.85
CA LEU A 137 -12.57 -6.16 -3.19
C LEU A 137 -12.28 -5.63 -1.77
N PRO A 138 -11.80 -6.50 -0.86
CA PRO A 138 -11.16 -6.07 0.37
C PRO A 138 -9.99 -5.13 0.12
N LEU A 139 -9.68 -4.32 1.13
CA LEU A 139 -8.48 -3.49 1.17
C LEU A 139 -7.64 -3.88 2.39
N LEU A 140 -6.40 -4.31 2.17
CA LEU A 140 -5.41 -4.49 3.24
C LEU A 140 -4.42 -3.32 3.24
N ILE A 141 -4.31 -2.63 4.37
CA ILE A 141 -3.42 -1.48 4.54
C ILE A 141 -2.28 -1.88 5.46
N HIS A 142 -1.03 -1.63 5.04
CA HIS A 142 0.15 -1.85 5.88
C HIS A 142 0.92 -0.56 6.15
N LEU A 143 1.14 -0.26 7.43
CA LEU A 143 1.94 0.88 7.90
C LEU A 143 3.33 0.40 8.32
N HIS A 144 4.36 0.93 7.66
CA HIS A 144 5.75 0.54 7.91
C HIS A 144 6.32 1.14 9.21
N GLY A 145 7.50 0.67 9.63
CA GLY A 145 8.23 1.15 10.82
C GLY A 145 9.01 2.44 10.59
N ARG A 146 9.72 2.92 11.63
CA ARG A 146 10.42 4.21 11.57
C ARG A 146 11.58 4.24 10.55
N GLY A 147 12.22 3.09 10.31
CA GLY A 147 13.38 2.97 9.41
C GLY A 147 13.04 3.13 7.93
N GLU A 148 11.78 2.90 7.57
CA GLU A 148 11.31 2.93 6.19
C GLU A 148 10.77 4.30 5.75
N ARG A 149 10.73 5.28 6.67
CA ARG A 149 10.36 6.66 6.33
C ARG A 149 11.21 7.22 5.18
N GLY A 150 10.63 8.17 4.46
CA GLY A 150 11.25 8.76 3.29
C GLY A 150 10.25 9.49 2.39
N THR A 151 10.78 10.03 1.30
CA THR A 151 9.98 10.55 0.17
C THR A 151 10.32 9.86 -1.15
N ASP A 152 11.10 8.78 -1.09
CA ASP A 152 11.70 8.10 -2.24
C ASP A 152 10.80 7.01 -2.85
N ASN A 153 9.70 6.67 -2.16
CA ASN A 153 8.78 5.58 -2.51
C ASN A 153 9.49 4.23 -2.74
N ASN A 154 10.56 3.98 -2.00
CA ASN A 154 11.42 2.82 -2.21
C ASN A 154 10.73 1.52 -1.71
N PRO A 155 10.95 0.36 -2.36
CA PRO A 155 10.43 -0.94 -1.93
C PRO A 155 10.73 -1.33 -0.47
N LYS A 156 11.71 -0.69 0.19
CA LYS A 156 12.01 -0.88 1.61
C LYS A 156 10.77 -0.76 2.52
N ILE A 157 9.75 0.01 2.12
CA ILE A 157 8.52 0.23 2.91
C ILE A 157 7.65 -1.03 3.09
N TYR A 158 7.92 -2.11 2.33
CA TYR A 158 7.21 -3.38 2.46
C TYR A 158 8.10 -4.62 2.31
N ASN A 159 9.24 -4.53 1.61
CA ASN A 159 10.03 -5.69 1.19
C ASN A 159 10.93 -6.28 2.30
N ASN A 160 10.78 -5.84 3.54
CA ASN A 160 11.54 -6.34 4.70
C ASN A 160 10.72 -7.29 5.59
N ILE A 161 9.45 -7.58 5.25
CA ILE A 161 8.58 -8.46 6.05
C ILE A 161 7.93 -9.60 5.25
N PRO A 162 7.65 -10.75 5.90
CA PRO A 162 7.12 -11.94 5.22
C PRO A 162 5.72 -11.75 4.62
N LEU A 163 4.95 -10.73 5.06
CA LEU A 163 3.69 -10.35 4.42
C LEU A 163 3.86 -10.11 2.91
N PHE A 164 5.01 -9.59 2.48
CA PHE A 164 5.27 -9.24 1.09
C PHE A 164 6.37 -10.07 0.45
N ASN A 165 7.45 -10.39 1.16
CA ASN A 165 8.60 -11.09 0.59
C ASN A 165 8.66 -12.59 0.91
N GLY A 166 7.71 -13.10 1.70
CA GLY A 166 7.68 -14.48 2.15
C GLY A 166 6.93 -15.43 1.22
N PRO A 167 6.93 -16.74 1.53
CA PRO A 167 6.31 -17.78 0.70
C PRO A 167 4.78 -17.66 0.65
N ARG A 168 4.19 -16.94 1.61
CA ARG A 168 2.76 -16.57 1.67
C ARG A 168 2.56 -15.07 1.45
N SER A 169 3.39 -14.46 0.61
CA SER A 169 3.24 -13.05 0.22
C SER A 169 1.80 -12.75 -0.21
N ILE A 170 1.17 -11.76 0.41
CA ILE A 170 -0.24 -11.44 0.17
C ILE A 170 -0.51 -11.08 -1.29
N VAL A 171 0.48 -10.54 -2.00
CA VAL A 171 0.37 -10.16 -3.42
C VAL A 171 0.76 -11.29 -4.39
N SER A 172 1.14 -12.46 -3.88
CA SER A 172 1.49 -13.60 -4.73
C SER A 172 0.26 -14.27 -5.36
N PRO A 173 0.41 -14.94 -6.52
CA PRO A 173 -0.70 -15.62 -7.19
C PRO A 173 -1.45 -16.59 -6.27
N ASN A 174 -0.72 -17.37 -5.46
CA ASN A 174 -1.33 -18.34 -4.54
C ASN A 174 -2.21 -17.67 -3.48
N MET A 175 -1.76 -16.53 -2.95
CA MET A 175 -2.50 -15.80 -1.92
C MET A 175 -3.66 -15.03 -2.53
N GLN A 176 -3.50 -14.43 -3.70
CA GLN A 176 -4.59 -13.72 -4.38
C GLN A 176 -5.69 -14.65 -4.91
N GLN A 177 -5.42 -15.95 -5.12
CA GLN A 177 -6.46 -16.94 -5.35
C GLN A 177 -7.34 -17.23 -4.12
N ARG A 178 -6.83 -16.98 -2.90
CA ARG A 178 -7.53 -17.28 -1.63
C ARG A 178 -8.05 -16.04 -0.92
N TYR A 179 -7.25 -14.98 -0.92
CA TYR A 179 -7.43 -13.71 -0.23
C TYR A 179 -7.29 -12.58 -1.24
N ARG A 180 -8.12 -12.64 -2.28
CA ARG A 180 -8.15 -11.64 -3.35
C ARG A 180 -8.44 -10.26 -2.75
N SER A 181 -7.56 -9.30 -2.98
CA SER A 181 -7.60 -7.99 -2.30
C SER A 181 -6.77 -6.94 -3.01
N ILE A 182 -7.10 -5.67 -2.78
CA ILE A 182 -6.19 -4.56 -3.03
C ILE A 182 -5.31 -4.37 -1.80
N VAL A 183 -4.02 -4.08 -1.98
CA VAL A 183 -3.07 -3.85 -0.88
C VAL A 183 -2.46 -2.47 -1.00
N LEU A 184 -2.51 -1.68 0.07
CA LEU A 184 -2.03 -0.31 0.12
C LEU A 184 -0.92 -0.15 1.16
N VAL A 185 0.20 0.43 0.75
CA VAL A 185 1.36 0.70 1.62
C VAL A 185 1.81 2.16 1.43
N PRO A 186 1.33 3.11 2.25
CA PRO A 186 1.82 4.48 2.23
C PRO A 186 3.24 4.59 2.83
N GLN A 187 3.98 5.63 2.44
CA GLN A 187 5.28 5.97 3.01
C GLN A 187 5.20 7.23 3.89
N CYS A 188 5.42 7.06 5.20
CA CYS A 188 5.49 8.17 6.14
C CYS A 188 6.73 9.02 5.82
N SER A 189 6.55 10.33 5.82
CA SER A 189 7.61 11.27 5.50
C SER A 189 8.70 11.29 6.59
N ASP A 190 9.94 11.52 6.18
CA ASP A 190 11.09 11.83 7.06
C ASP A 190 11.48 13.32 7.01
N THR A 191 10.65 14.17 6.39
CA THR A 191 10.93 15.61 6.23
C THR A 191 11.07 16.34 7.56
N THR A 192 10.44 15.84 8.62
CA THR A 192 10.71 16.27 9.99
C THR A 192 11.17 15.08 10.84
N ILE A 193 12.00 15.36 11.84
CA ILE A 193 12.64 14.33 12.67
C ILE A 193 11.62 13.41 13.37
N ASN A 194 10.46 13.95 13.73
CA ASN A 194 9.39 13.28 14.49
C ASN A 194 8.10 13.12 13.72
N GLU A 195 8.15 13.21 12.39
CA GLU A 195 7.03 12.79 11.58
C GLU A 195 6.86 11.27 11.71
N GLU A 196 5.69 10.85 12.15
CA GLU A 196 5.29 9.45 12.35
C GLU A 196 3.84 9.26 11.89
N TRP A 197 3.35 8.02 11.87
CA TRP A 197 1.93 7.77 11.57
C TRP A 197 0.99 8.30 12.65
N ALA A 198 1.44 8.23 13.90
CA ALA A 198 0.72 8.66 15.08
C ALA A 198 1.33 9.94 15.66
N LYS A 199 0.55 10.72 16.42
CA LYS A 199 1.02 11.92 17.11
C LYS A 199 0.48 11.91 18.54
N TRP A 200 1.37 11.86 19.52
CA TRP A 200 0.99 11.89 20.93
C TRP A 200 1.28 13.21 21.63
N VAL A 201 0.58 13.44 22.73
CA VAL A 201 0.79 14.59 23.62
C VAL A 201 2.18 14.46 24.23
N GLY A 202 3.02 15.49 24.06
CA GLY A 202 4.40 15.51 24.55
C GLY A 202 5.45 15.18 23.49
N ASN A 203 5.10 14.49 22.39
CA ASN A 203 6.07 14.27 21.31
C ASN A 203 6.28 15.57 20.51
N THR A 204 7.43 16.22 20.70
CA THR A 204 7.90 17.33 19.85
C THR A 204 9.24 17.00 19.23
N PRO A 205 9.67 17.68 18.15
CA PRO A 205 11.02 17.54 17.59
C PRO A 205 12.16 17.54 18.62
N GLU A 206 12.01 18.32 19.69
CA GLU A 206 12.96 18.44 20.80
C GLU A 206 12.84 17.31 21.83
N THR A 207 11.68 16.65 21.90
CA THR A 207 11.26 15.72 22.96
C THR A 207 10.59 14.46 22.38
N PRO A 208 11.28 13.68 21.52
CA PRO A 208 10.68 12.60 20.72
C PRO A 208 10.02 11.47 21.53
N PHE A 209 10.34 11.34 22.82
CA PHE A 209 9.82 10.29 23.70
C PHE A 209 9.10 10.85 24.93
N GLU A 210 8.94 12.17 25.02
CA GLU A 210 8.18 12.77 26.12
C GLU A 210 6.68 12.47 25.93
N GLY A 211 5.99 12.18 27.03
CA GLY A 211 4.57 11.84 27.04
C GLY A 211 4.23 10.35 26.96
N LEU A 212 5.22 9.46 26.81
CA LEU A 212 5.00 8.03 27.04
C LEU A 212 4.86 7.78 28.54
N GLY A 213 3.73 7.19 28.95
CA GLY A 213 3.46 6.84 30.34
C GLY A 213 4.35 5.72 30.84
N GLU A 214 4.55 5.64 32.16
CA GLU A 214 5.32 4.56 32.80
C GLU A 214 4.70 3.17 32.55
N ASP A 215 3.40 3.13 32.24
CA ASP A 215 2.65 1.93 31.88
C ASP A 215 2.77 1.55 30.38
N GLY A 216 3.55 2.30 29.61
CA GLY A 216 3.72 2.11 28.16
C GLY A 216 2.54 2.60 27.32
N SER A 217 1.61 3.37 27.91
CA SER A 217 0.53 4.04 27.19
C SER A 217 0.95 5.41 26.67
N TYR A 218 0.23 5.93 25.66
CA TYR A 218 0.35 7.32 25.24
C TYR A 218 -1.01 7.99 25.15
N LEU A 219 -1.04 9.32 25.15
CA LEU A 219 -2.26 10.07 24.85
C LEU A 219 -2.20 10.63 23.44
N MET A 220 -3.14 10.25 22.58
CA MET A 220 -3.25 10.82 21.24
C MET A 220 -3.44 12.34 21.32
N ASN A 221 -2.76 13.06 20.44
CA ASN A 221 -3.02 14.47 20.19
C ASN A 221 -4.37 14.62 19.48
N ASP A 222 -5.08 15.73 19.71
CA ASP A 222 -6.36 15.99 19.03
C ASP A 222 -6.20 15.98 17.50
N THR A 223 -5.06 16.50 17.02
CA THR A 223 -4.69 16.51 15.60
C THR A 223 -3.76 15.35 15.27
N PRO A 224 -3.99 14.61 14.17
CA PRO A 224 -3.01 13.64 13.69
C PRO A 224 -1.72 14.33 13.21
N SER A 225 -0.67 13.55 12.98
CA SER A 225 0.51 14.00 12.22
C SER A 225 0.14 14.32 10.77
N SER A 226 1.05 14.95 10.03
CA SER A 226 0.81 15.29 8.62
C SER A 226 0.66 14.04 7.77
N SER A 227 1.49 13.03 8.03
CA SER A 227 1.52 11.73 7.36
C SER A 227 0.32 10.88 7.77
N GLY A 228 -0.07 10.90 9.06
CA GLY A 228 -1.27 10.23 9.53
C GLY A 228 -2.54 10.78 8.89
N ALA A 229 -2.67 12.11 8.83
CA ALA A 229 -3.78 12.77 8.14
C ALA A 229 -3.82 12.41 6.65
N ALA A 230 -2.69 12.53 5.97
CA ALA A 230 -2.59 12.23 4.54
C ALA A 230 -2.84 10.75 4.22
N ALA A 231 -2.45 9.82 5.10
CA ALA A 231 -2.72 8.40 4.94
C ALA A 231 -4.21 8.07 5.10
N LEU A 232 -4.91 8.69 6.07
CA LEU A 232 -6.36 8.54 6.19
C LEU A 232 -7.09 9.09 4.95
N GLU A 233 -6.67 10.24 4.43
CA GLU A 233 -7.22 10.77 3.17
C GLU A 233 -6.91 9.87 1.96
N LEU A 234 -5.72 9.25 1.90
CA LEU A 234 -5.36 8.29 0.87
C LEU A 234 -6.20 7.00 0.98
N ILE A 235 -6.55 6.55 2.19
CA ILE A 235 -7.46 5.42 2.39
C ILE A 235 -8.84 5.76 1.83
N ASP A 236 -9.40 6.92 2.17
CA ASP A 236 -10.67 7.39 1.62
C ASP A 236 -10.62 7.46 0.08
N TYR A 237 -9.55 8.04 -0.48
CA TYR A 237 -9.32 8.09 -1.93
C TYR A 237 -9.27 6.69 -2.56
N THR A 238 -8.58 5.74 -1.92
CA THR A 238 -8.45 4.36 -2.42
C THR A 238 -9.79 3.65 -2.40
N ILE A 239 -10.56 3.82 -1.32
CA ILE A 239 -11.90 3.26 -1.17
C ILE A 239 -12.82 3.70 -2.32
N ASP A 240 -12.85 5.01 -2.60
CA ASP A 240 -13.70 5.56 -3.66
C ASP A 240 -13.18 5.21 -5.06
N ARG A 241 -11.86 5.23 -5.26
CA ARG A 241 -11.23 5.01 -6.58
C ARG A 241 -11.34 3.58 -7.08
N TYR A 242 -11.37 2.60 -6.17
CA TYR A 242 -11.30 1.17 -6.47
C TYR A 242 -12.47 0.37 -5.91
N HIS A 243 -13.62 1.02 -5.67
CA HIS A 243 -14.88 0.34 -5.32
C HIS A 243 -14.74 -0.66 -4.17
N ILE A 244 -13.93 -0.31 -3.17
CA ILE A 244 -13.56 -1.21 -2.08
C ILE A 244 -14.81 -1.67 -1.32
N ASP A 245 -14.82 -2.96 -0.95
CA ASP A 245 -15.78 -3.50 0.00
C ASP A 245 -15.52 -2.89 1.38
N LYS A 246 -16.32 -1.88 1.73
CA LYS A 246 -16.17 -1.14 2.99
C LYS A 246 -16.36 -1.99 4.24
N SER A 247 -16.99 -3.17 4.11
CA SER A 247 -17.11 -4.12 5.23
C SER A 247 -15.82 -4.93 5.47
N ARG A 248 -14.83 -4.82 4.58
CA ARG A 248 -13.58 -5.62 4.59
C ARG A 248 -12.34 -4.75 4.34
N VAL A 249 -12.17 -3.71 5.15
CA VAL A 249 -10.94 -2.90 5.19
C VAL A 249 -10.12 -3.30 6.41
N TYR A 250 -8.90 -3.76 6.19
CA TYR A 250 -8.02 -4.28 7.22
C TYR A 250 -6.82 -3.37 7.40
N LEU A 251 -6.44 -3.14 8.66
CA LEU A 251 -5.27 -2.32 8.99
C LEU A 251 -4.22 -3.13 9.73
N THR A 252 -2.96 -2.99 9.32
CA THR A 252 -1.84 -3.57 10.05
C THR A 252 -0.66 -2.61 10.05
N GLY A 253 0.21 -2.73 11.03
CA GLY A 253 1.47 -2.01 11.05
C GLY A 253 2.38 -2.48 12.17
N LEU A 254 3.67 -2.18 12.00
CA LEU A 254 4.73 -2.59 12.90
C LEU A 254 5.47 -1.40 13.50
N SER A 255 5.85 -1.48 14.77
CA SER A 255 6.62 -0.43 15.46
C SER A 255 5.90 0.94 15.36
N MET A 256 6.51 1.94 14.72
CA MET A 256 5.85 3.19 14.34
C MET A 256 4.50 2.98 13.61
N GLY A 257 4.42 2.00 12.72
CA GLY A 257 3.18 1.58 12.06
C GLY A 257 2.19 0.88 13.00
N GLY A 258 2.67 0.26 14.07
CA GLY A 258 1.83 -0.23 15.16
C GLY A 258 1.17 0.93 15.91
N PHE A 259 1.90 2.03 16.13
CA PHE A 259 1.33 3.26 16.71
C PHE A 259 0.25 3.83 15.79
N GLY A 260 0.55 3.91 14.50
CA GLY A 260 -0.40 4.33 13.46
C GLY A 260 -1.64 3.45 13.40
N THR A 261 -1.49 2.14 13.58
CA THR A 261 -2.61 1.20 13.59
C THR A 261 -3.58 1.53 14.71
N TRP A 262 -3.10 1.70 15.94
CA TRP A 262 -3.91 2.11 17.08
C TRP A 262 -4.54 3.50 16.89
N GLU A 263 -3.78 4.47 16.40
CA GLU A 263 -4.28 5.82 16.16
C GLU A 263 -5.39 5.84 15.10
N PHE A 264 -5.21 5.12 13.99
CA PHE A 264 -6.17 5.15 12.87
C PHE A 264 -7.50 4.51 13.27
N ILE A 265 -7.49 3.35 13.95
CA ILE A 265 -8.72 2.76 14.46
C ILE A 265 -9.36 3.62 15.56
N GLY A 266 -8.56 4.31 16.38
CA GLY A 266 -9.07 5.24 17.39
C GLY A 266 -9.72 6.50 16.80
N ARG A 267 -9.28 6.93 15.61
CA ARG A 267 -9.83 8.11 14.90
C ARG A 267 -11.02 7.78 14.00
N ARG A 268 -10.98 6.63 13.34
CA ARG A 268 -11.93 6.21 12.29
C ARG A 268 -12.38 4.76 12.51
N PRO A 269 -12.96 4.41 13.68
CA PRO A 269 -13.31 3.03 14.01
C PRO A 269 -14.29 2.40 13.02
N GLU A 270 -15.14 3.21 12.39
CA GLU A 270 -16.13 2.79 11.39
C GLU A 270 -15.52 2.36 10.05
N LEU A 271 -14.21 2.55 9.84
CA LEU A 271 -13.57 2.14 8.60
C LEU A 271 -13.06 0.70 8.63
N PHE A 272 -12.65 0.17 9.78
CA PHE A 272 -11.81 -1.02 9.82
C PHE A 272 -12.54 -2.26 10.32
N ALA A 273 -12.53 -3.31 9.51
CA ALA A 273 -13.07 -4.63 9.86
C ALA A 273 -12.14 -5.44 10.76
N ALA A 274 -10.83 -5.16 10.72
CA ALA A 274 -9.85 -5.79 11.60
C ALA A 274 -8.60 -4.92 11.74
N ALA A 275 -7.90 -5.05 12.87
CA ALA A 275 -6.62 -4.40 13.08
C ALA A 275 -5.55 -5.33 13.66
N VAL A 276 -4.32 -5.22 13.15
CA VAL A 276 -3.15 -5.99 13.60
C VAL A 276 -2.00 -5.04 13.96
N PRO A 277 -2.04 -4.43 15.16
CA PRO A 277 -0.95 -3.62 15.66
C PRO A 277 0.18 -4.50 16.22
N MET A 278 1.41 -4.29 15.75
CA MET A 278 2.60 -5.03 16.20
C MET A 278 3.60 -4.10 16.88
N ALA A 279 3.97 -4.42 18.12
CA ALA A 279 4.88 -3.64 18.96
C ALA A 279 4.55 -2.13 18.97
N GLY A 280 3.28 -1.79 19.14
CA GLY A 280 2.78 -0.42 19.11
C GLY A 280 2.34 0.10 20.49
N TYR A 281 2.57 1.38 20.78
CA TYR A 281 1.87 2.13 21.81
C TYR A 281 0.41 2.34 21.41
N SER A 282 -0.46 2.53 22.40
CA SER A 282 -1.90 2.79 22.24
C SER A 282 -2.39 3.87 23.22
N ASP A 283 -3.55 4.46 22.94
CA ASP A 283 -4.25 5.38 23.85
C ASP A 283 -5.44 4.69 24.53
N PRO A 284 -5.35 4.40 25.85
CA PRO A 284 -6.40 3.77 26.64
C PRO A 284 -7.78 4.44 26.52
N ARG A 285 -7.84 5.74 26.23
CA ARG A 285 -9.11 6.48 26.08
C ARG A 285 -9.89 6.07 24.82
N THR A 286 -9.28 5.28 23.94
CA THR A 286 -9.90 4.83 22.69
C THR A 286 -10.72 3.54 22.85
N VAL A 287 -10.62 2.83 23.97
CA VAL A 287 -11.21 1.49 24.19
C VAL A 287 -12.69 1.46 23.79
N ASP A 288 -13.52 2.35 24.34
CA ASP A 288 -14.96 2.41 24.05
C ASP A 288 -15.27 2.60 22.56
N ARG A 289 -14.38 3.27 21.81
CA ARG A 289 -14.55 3.53 20.38
C ARG A 289 -14.16 2.35 19.50
N ILE A 290 -13.24 1.50 19.97
CA ILE A 290 -12.61 0.46 19.15
C ILE A 290 -12.95 -0.96 19.59
N GLN A 291 -13.64 -1.14 20.72
CA GLN A 291 -13.96 -2.44 21.31
C GLN A 291 -14.78 -3.37 20.39
N SER A 292 -15.45 -2.83 19.36
CA SER A 292 -16.18 -3.62 18.36
C SER A 292 -15.30 -4.10 17.20
N ILE A 293 -14.06 -3.65 17.10
CA ILE A 293 -13.13 -4.03 16.04
C ILE A 293 -12.37 -5.29 16.51
N PRO A 294 -12.40 -6.39 15.75
CA PRO A 294 -11.50 -7.52 15.96
C PRO A 294 -10.04 -7.07 15.89
N ILE A 295 -9.28 -7.29 16.96
CA ILE A 295 -7.88 -6.86 17.08
C ILE A 295 -6.98 -8.04 17.42
N TRP A 296 -5.86 -8.23 16.70
CA TRP A 296 -4.83 -9.19 17.08
C TRP A 296 -3.48 -8.49 17.29
N VAL A 297 -3.07 -8.39 18.55
CA VAL A 297 -1.85 -7.71 18.98
C VAL A 297 -0.67 -8.68 19.00
N PHE A 298 0.50 -8.24 18.51
CA PHE A 298 1.75 -8.99 18.57
C PHE A 298 2.86 -8.17 19.24
N HIS A 299 3.61 -8.75 20.17
CA HIS A 299 4.73 -8.06 20.84
C HIS A 299 5.77 -9.07 21.37
N SER A 300 7.04 -8.68 21.49
CA SER A 300 8.03 -9.43 22.29
C SER A 300 8.05 -8.99 23.76
N ASN A 301 8.30 -9.93 24.66
CA ASN A 301 8.49 -9.64 26.09
C ASN A 301 9.81 -8.94 26.45
N ILE A 302 10.80 -8.97 25.55
CA ILE A 302 12.12 -8.33 25.71
C ILE A 302 12.35 -7.22 24.69
N ASP A 303 11.28 -6.64 24.15
CA ASP A 303 11.36 -5.52 23.21
C ASP A 303 12.12 -4.34 23.83
N GLN A 304 13.28 -4.02 23.25
CA GLN A 304 14.17 -2.99 23.76
C GLN A 304 13.79 -1.57 23.35
N TYR A 305 12.83 -1.41 22.43
CA TYR A 305 12.44 -0.10 21.90
C TYR A 305 11.08 0.33 22.43
N ASN A 306 10.11 -0.59 22.41
CA ASN A 306 8.74 -0.30 22.77
C ASN A 306 8.35 -1.16 23.98
N PRO A 307 8.14 -0.57 25.18
CA PRO A 307 7.73 -1.33 26.35
C PRO A 307 6.48 -2.20 26.10
N VAL A 308 6.64 -3.52 26.26
CA VAL A 308 5.56 -4.51 26.13
C VAL A 308 4.39 -4.24 27.08
N ALA A 309 4.64 -3.55 28.20
CA ALA A 309 3.64 -3.13 29.17
C ALA A 309 2.45 -2.40 28.51
N GLY A 310 2.70 -1.56 27.50
CA GLY A 310 1.64 -0.84 26.81
C GLY A 310 0.67 -1.76 26.06
N SER A 311 1.20 -2.78 25.36
CA SER A 311 0.36 -3.77 24.68
C SER A 311 -0.40 -4.66 25.67
N ARG A 312 0.24 -5.06 26.77
CA ARG A 312 -0.44 -5.82 27.85
C ARG A 312 -1.58 -5.02 28.46
N HIS A 313 -1.34 -3.74 28.74
CA HIS A 313 -2.34 -2.84 29.31
C HIS A 313 -3.53 -2.66 28.37
N MET A 314 -3.30 -2.37 27.08
CA MET A 314 -4.39 -2.21 26.11
C MET A 314 -5.18 -3.51 25.90
N TYR A 315 -4.49 -4.65 25.84
CA TYR A 315 -5.14 -5.97 25.78
C TYR A 315 -6.06 -6.20 26.99
N GLN A 316 -5.58 -5.88 28.20
CA GLN A 316 -6.38 -5.98 29.41
C GLN A 316 -7.63 -5.08 29.34
N LEU A 317 -7.48 -3.81 28.99
CA LEU A 317 -8.61 -2.88 28.90
C LEU A 317 -9.65 -3.31 27.86
N LEU A 318 -9.22 -3.78 26.69
CA LEU A 318 -10.11 -4.31 25.66
C LEU A 318 -10.84 -5.57 26.14
N THR A 319 -10.14 -6.46 26.83
CA THR A 319 -10.74 -7.66 27.43
C THR A 319 -11.80 -7.31 28.48
N GLU A 320 -11.49 -6.35 29.36
CA GLU A 320 -12.41 -5.85 30.39
C GLU A 320 -13.65 -5.17 29.78
N ALA A 321 -13.48 -4.53 28.62
CA ALA A 321 -14.56 -3.93 27.84
C ALA A 321 -15.39 -4.95 27.03
N GLY A 322 -14.99 -6.23 27.01
CA GLY A 322 -15.68 -7.30 26.29
C GLY A 322 -15.37 -7.36 24.78
N ALA A 323 -14.27 -6.74 24.34
CA ALA A 323 -13.84 -6.76 22.95
C ALA A 323 -13.33 -8.14 22.51
N GLU A 324 -13.48 -8.47 21.22
CA GLU A 324 -12.79 -9.59 20.60
C GLU A 324 -11.33 -9.21 20.30
N VAL A 325 -10.46 -9.43 21.29
CA VAL A 325 -9.03 -9.14 21.18
C VAL A 325 -8.20 -10.41 21.37
N LEU A 326 -7.29 -10.66 20.42
CA LEU A 326 -6.26 -11.70 20.50
C LEU A 326 -4.91 -11.06 20.84
N TYR A 327 -4.11 -11.75 21.63
CA TYR A 327 -2.76 -11.32 21.99
C TYR A 327 -1.76 -12.45 21.83
N THR A 328 -0.68 -12.17 21.11
CA THR A 328 0.46 -13.07 20.98
C THR A 328 1.71 -12.36 21.45
N GLU A 329 2.21 -12.80 22.60
CA GLU A 329 3.49 -12.37 23.14
C GLU A 329 4.57 -13.41 22.82
N TYR A 330 5.69 -12.98 22.26
CA TYR A 330 6.83 -13.85 21.98
C TYR A 330 7.90 -13.74 23.06
N ASP A 331 8.36 -14.89 23.54
CA ASP A 331 9.51 -14.97 24.43
C ASP A 331 10.82 -14.76 23.67
N SER A 332 11.75 -14.01 24.28
CA SER A 332 13.16 -13.92 23.87
C SER A 332 13.37 -13.56 22.39
N THR A 333 12.47 -12.75 21.83
CA THR A 333 12.46 -12.36 20.42
C THR A 333 12.86 -10.89 20.30
N THR A 334 13.68 -10.49 19.33
CA THR A 334 13.99 -9.06 19.17
C THR A 334 12.77 -8.27 18.67
N HIS A 335 12.81 -6.94 18.76
CA HIS A 335 11.80 -6.06 18.17
C HIS A 335 11.50 -6.42 16.70
N GLY A 336 12.53 -6.56 15.86
CA GLY A 336 12.37 -6.91 14.44
C GLY A 336 11.88 -8.34 14.20
N ASP A 337 12.39 -9.31 14.97
CA ASP A 337 12.00 -10.72 14.82
C ASP A 337 10.53 -10.96 15.19
N THR A 338 9.95 -10.10 16.04
CA THR A 338 8.52 -10.13 16.37
C THR A 338 7.66 -10.03 15.11
N PHE A 339 8.01 -9.13 14.19
CA PHE A 339 7.27 -8.92 12.94
C PHE A 339 7.47 -10.09 11.98
N GLN A 340 8.69 -10.64 11.92
CA GLN A 340 8.99 -11.82 11.11
C GLN A 340 8.14 -13.01 11.55
N ARG A 341 8.10 -13.29 12.86
CA ARG A 341 7.31 -14.39 13.44
C ARG A 341 5.81 -14.17 13.29
N ALA A 342 5.32 -12.95 13.50
CA ALA A 342 3.89 -12.64 13.35
C ALA A 342 3.39 -12.97 11.93
N TRP A 343 4.12 -12.55 10.89
CA TRP A 343 3.71 -12.83 9.50
C TRP A 343 3.93 -14.28 9.06
N GLN A 344 4.81 -15.01 9.75
CA GLN A 344 4.96 -16.46 9.59
C GLN A 344 3.87 -17.26 10.29
N ASN A 345 3.11 -16.66 11.23
CA ASN A 345 1.95 -17.31 11.83
C ASN A 345 0.94 -17.66 10.73
N GLU A 346 0.70 -18.95 10.54
CA GLU A 346 -0.15 -19.43 9.46
C GLU A 346 -1.61 -18.99 9.61
N GLU A 347 -2.05 -18.69 10.83
CA GLU A 347 -3.42 -18.28 11.15
C GLU A 347 -3.70 -16.80 10.92
N LEU A 348 -2.66 -15.95 10.91
CA LEU A 348 -2.85 -14.50 10.91
C LEU A 348 -3.58 -13.98 9.66
N ILE A 349 -3.11 -14.32 8.45
CA ILE A 349 -3.79 -13.90 7.20
C ILE A 349 -5.21 -14.49 7.11
N PRO A 350 -5.43 -15.80 7.32
CA PRO A 350 -6.80 -16.35 7.40
C PRO A 350 -7.70 -15.59 8.37
N TRP A 351 -7.20 -15.27 9.58
CA TRP A 351 -7.96 -14.53 10.59
C TRP A 351 -8.29 -13.11 10.15
N ILE A 352 -7.36 -12.38 9.52
CA ILE A 352 -7.65 -11.04 8.99
C ILE A 352 -8.80 -11.11 7.98
N TYR A 353 -8.73 -12.05 7.04
CA TYR A 353 -9.69 -12.15 5.94
C TYR A 353 -11.01 -12.83 6.31
N SER A 354 -11.14 -13.38 7.52
CA SER A 354 -12.43 -13.84 8.06
C SER A 354 -13.24 -12.72 8.70
N GLN A 355 -12.65 -11.55 8.96
CA GLN A 355 -13.35 -10.45 9.61
C GLN A 355 -14.20 -9.65 8.63
N GLN A 356 -15.32 -9.13 9.13
CA GLN A 356 -16.22 -8.24 8.41
C GLN A 356 -16.94 -7.33 9.41
N GLN A 357 -17.11 -6.05 9.09
CA GLN A 357 -17.90 -5.11 9.91
C GLN A 357 -19.40 -5.38 9.89
#